data_AF-A0AAE2YF60-F1
#
_entry.id   AF-A0AAE2YF60-F1
#
_cell.length_a   1.000
_cell.length_b   1.000
_cell.length_c   1.000
_cell.angle_alpha   90.00
_cell.angle_beta   90.00
_cell.angle_gamma   90.00
#
_symmetry.space_group_name_H-M   'P 1'
#
loop_
_entity.id
_entity.type
_entity.pdbx_description
1 polymer ?
#
loop_
_entity_poly.entity_id
_entity_poly.type
_entity_poly.pdbx_seq_one_letter_code
_entity_poly.pdbx_strand_id
1 'polypeptide(L)'
;MRKETVVCYFLLLMGMFLFVNIGCSAEAVYIEFLYYEPCSECPGMEDYYYVYLHNSAVVLNIEIDYGEKVIVERIKFYSKEGTQKIEQYNLTRGDWNTIIVNREVIFLGGDKYVNETYLREVIDFYLSQTYIHDIAITDVTLTPSTAFIGEQVDINITVKNEGNYTESFNVTICIDSNPIKSFSAADLEPNQQITLGFRWNVTEMPEGNYTLSAQAYSGQDEIDNTNNFYFTSLEVKNPFTSPSTNSDIAIINIIPEKSVVYLGEKINLTIYVKNNGTEVESFVLKTYFNESLMENKTLVLTPNEIQTVHLTWDTHNVSGGIYIFKAIVEPVENEVNLLNNEYICLVKVRIPPPSTSPTDSRVSLTFVGILMWAFSLGFFETFSPCLVIMLSFILGYTLGDKIRFKDGFVKVMIFGIGFVFASAVLGIAFGVIFLFMPNFQHIIMLSVCVFAILFGLNLLGLLKFSLQTKPILNKLTNKYVFRSVGIFLLGFIFYFLDPCIAPIFVSMTSILFEDILPLVLVIFCIGALIPFFGIGIFAGSVSKLSRKVYKHRFVMRGLSGAILIGYALYLMFYSVFVQL
;
A
#
# COMPACT_ATOMS: atom_id res chain seq x y z
N MET A 1 5.40 -22.04 -1.09
CA MET A 1 6.10 -20.91 -0.43
C MET A 1 5.98 -19.59 -1.19
N ARG A 2 6.36 -19.45 -2.47
CA ARG A 2 6.32 -18.14 -3.19
C ARG A 2 4.92 -17.53 -3.41
N LYS A 3 3.87 -18.35 -3.40
CA LYS A 3 2.46 -17.95 -3.65
C LYS A 3 1.76 -17.35 -2.43
N GLU A 4 2.16 -17.74 -1.22
CA GLU A 4 1.53 -17.27 0.02
C GLU A 4 2.09 -15.91 0.46
N THR A 5 3.37 -15.64 0.16
CA THR A 5 4.05 -14.38 0.49
C THR A 5 3.41 -13.19 -0.23
N VAL A 6 3.02 -13.33 -1.51
CA VAL A 6 2.40 -12.25 -2.29
C VAL A 6 0.99 -11.92 -1.78
N VAL A 7 0.22 -12.94 -1.38
CA VAL A 7 -1.11 -12.78 -0.79
C VAL A 7 -1.02 -12.11 0.59
N CYS A 8 0.01 -12.44 1.38
CA CYS A 8 0.25 -11.85 2.68
C CYS A 8 0.62 -10.35 2.58
N TYR A 9 1.53 -9.99 1.68
CA TYR A 9 1.89 -8.58 1.43
C TYR A 9 0.69 -7.75 0.91
N PHE A 10 -0.18 -8.34 0.09
CA PHE A 10 -1.35 -7.65 -0.44
C PHE A 10 -2.47 -7.48 0.61
N LEU A 11 -2.71 -8.49 1.46
CA LEU A 11 -3.63 -8.38 2.60
C LEU A 11 -3.11 -7.41 3.66
N LEU A 12 -1.79 -7.32 3.85
CA LEU A 12 -1.15 -6.29 4.69
C LEU A 12 -1.37 -4.89 4.11
N LEU A 13 -1.19 -4.72 2.79
CA LEU A 13 -1.41 -3.44 2.11
C LEU A 13 -2.88 -3.01 2.17
N MET A 14 -3.81 -3.95 2.01
CA MET A 14 -5.25 -3.69 2.08
C MET A 14 -5.74 -3.50 3.52
N GLY A 15 -5.12 -4.16 4.49
CA GLY A 15 -5.34 -3.99 5.93
C GLY A 15 -4.88 -2.61 6.43
N MET A 16 -3.75 -2.10 5.94
CA MET A 16 -3.27 -0.76 6.29
C MET A 16 -4.22 0.37 5.85
N PHE A 17 -5.05 0.15 4.82
CA PHE A 17 -6.05 1.13 4.39
C PHE A 17 -7.38 1.07 5.15
N LEU A 18 -7.65 0.00 5.89
CA LEU A 18 -8.93 -0.22 6.59
C LEU A 18 -8.88 0.05 8.10
N PHE A 19 -7.70 0.21 8.70
CA PHE A 19 -7.53 0.31 10.16
C PHE A 19 -7.17 1.71 10.70
N VAL A 20 -7.34 2.80 9.94
CA VAL A 20 -7.01 4.17 10.42
C VAL A 20 -8.05 4.76 11.41
N ASN A 21 -8.86 3.96 12.07
CA ASN A 21 -9.69 4.46 13.16
C ASN A 21 -9.93 3.37 14.19
N ILE A 22 -9.15 3.37 15.27
CA ILE A 22 -9.60 3.21 16.65
C ILE A 22 -8.46 3.73 17.56
N GLY A 23 -8.80 4.70 18.42
CA GLY A 23 -8.16 4.91 19.71
C GLY A 23 -6.84 5.67 19.74
N CYS A 24 -6.87 6.98 19.51
CA CYS A 24 -5.84 7.85 20.07
C CYS A 24 -6.54 8.75 21.10
N SER A 25 -6.32 8.47 22.39
CA SER A 25 -6.70 9.39 23.47
C SER A 25 -5.81 10.62 23.35
N ALA A 26 -6.22 11.59 22.54
CA ALA A 26 -5.53 12.89 22.49
C ALA A 26 -5.65 13.54 23.88
N GLU A 27 -4.52 13.94 24.46
CA GLU A 27 -4.50 14.75 25.68
C GLU A 27 -5.39 15.98 25.48
N ALA A 28 -6.35 16.19 26.38
CA ALA A 28 -7.27 17.32 26.29
C ALA A 28 -6.55 18.63 26.65
N VAL A 29 -6.85 19.71 25.94
CA VAL A 29 -6.33 21.05 26.24
C VAL A 29 -7.06 21.61 27.46
N TYR A 30 -6.32 22.03 28.47
CA TYR A 30 -6.86 22.56 29.71
C TYR A 30 -6.98 24.09 29.66
N ILE A 31 -8.13 24.63 30.04
CA ILE A 31 -8.38 26.07 30.09
C ILE A 31 -8.79 26.47 31.51
N GLU A 32 -8.01 27.33 32.15
CA GLU A 32 -8.36 27.96 33.43
C GLU A 32 -8.97 29.34 33.13
N PHE A 33 -10.26 29.53 33.40
CA PHE A 33 -10.94 30.82 33.24
C PHE A 33 -11.16 31.48 34.60
N LEU A 34 -10.35 32.50 34.89
CA LEU A 34 -10.40 33.24 36.15
C LEU A 34 -11.45 34.36 36.07
N TYR A 35 -12.70 34.06 36.39
CA TYR A 35 -13.82 34.96 36.12
C TYR A 35 -14.27 35.79 37.33
N TYR A 36 -14.77 37.01 37.07
CA TYR A 36 -15.51 37.83 38.01
C TYR A 36 -16.66 38.50 37.27
N GLU A 37 -17.86 38.40 37.81
CA GLU A 37 -19.07 39.00 37.25
C GLU A 37 -19.27 40.42 37.81
N PRO A 38 -19.06 41.48 37.02
CA PRO A 38 -19.30 42.85 37.45
C PRO A 38 -20.80 43.13 37.56
N CYS A 39 -21.17 44.09 38.40
CA CYS A 39 -22.56 44.53 38.54
C CYS A 39 -23.05 45.27 37.29
N SER A 40 -24.15 44.81 36.68
CA SER A 40 -24.74 45.39 35.47
C SER A 40 -25.40 46.76 35.67
N GLU A 41 -25.85 47.08 36.89
CA GLU A 41 -26.58 48.32 37.21
C GLU A 41 -25.70 49.37 37.93
N CYS A 42 -24.41 49.10 38.10
CA CYS A 42 -23.51 49.95 38.87
C CYS A 42 -22.86 51.03 37.98
N PRO A 43 -22.88 52.33 38.36
CA PRO A 43 -22.32 53.41 37.55
C PRO A 43 -20.83 53.19 37.26
N GLY A 44 -20.45 53.20 35.98
CA GLY A 44 -19.05 53.05 35.54
C GLY A 44 -18.55 51.60 35.40
N MET A 45 -19.41 50.59 35.62
CA MET A 45 -19.06 49.17 35.48
C MET A 45 -19.67 48.49 34.24
N GLU A 46 -20.40 49.25 33.43
CA GLU A 46 -21.16 48.74 32.27
C GLU A 46 -20.24 48.14 31.19
N ASP A 47 -19.17 48.85 30.79
CA ASP A 47 -18.20 48.35 29.80
C ASP A 47 -17.53 47.04 30.28
N TYR A 48 -17.18 46.98 31.56
CA TYR A 48 -16.59 45.81 32.21
C TYR A 48 -17.54 44.60 32.24
N TYR A 49 -18.83 44.85 32.46
CA TYR A 49 -19.86 43.81 32.39
C TYR A 49 -19.98 43.23 30.97
N TYR A 50 -19.91 44.05 29.93
CA TYR A 50 -19.94 43.58 28.54
C TYR A 50 -18.69 42.79 28.14
N VAL A 51 -17.51 43.18 28.63
CA VAL A 51 -16.27 42.40 28.44
C VAL A 51 -16.39 41.02 29.10
N TYR A 52 -16.94 40.95 30.31
CA TYR A 52 -17.23 39.68 30.98
C TYR A 52 -18.17 38.78 30.16
N LEU A 53 -19.30 39.32 29.69
CA LEU A 53 -20.25 38.57 28.88
C LEU A 53 -19.62 38.03 27.60
N HIS A 54 -18.81 38.85 26.91
CA HIS A 54 -18.12 38.43 25.70
C HIS A 54 -17.13 37.30 25.97
N ASN A 55 -16.20 37.48 26.93
CA ASN A 55 -15.16 36.48 27.21
C ASN A 55 -15.79 35.19 27.75
N SER A 56 -16.83 35.27 28.58
CA SER A 56 -17.56 34.10 29.06
C SER A 56 -18.28 33.36 27.94
N ALA A 57 -18.86 34.09 26.97
CA ALA A 57 -19.48 33.48 25.80
C ALA A 57 -18.45 32.78 24.90
N VAL A 58 -17.28 33.39 24.70
CA VAL A 58 -16.18 32.76 23.94
C VAL A 58 -15.75 31.46 24.60
N VAL A 59 -15.48 31.45 25.91
CA VAL A 59 -15.07 30.23 26.63
C VAL A 59 -16.15 29.14 26.53
N LEU A 60 -17.43 29.50 26.61
CA LEU A 60 -18.54 28.56 26.42
C LEU A 60 -18.58 27.99 24.99
N ASN A 61 -18.40 28.83 23.98
CA ASN A 61 -18.37 28.38 22.58
C ASN A 61 -17.19 27.42 22.32
N ILE A 62 -16.03 27.68 22.92
CA ILE A 62 -14.86 26.80 22.84
C ILE A 62 -15.18 25.43 23.46
N GLU A 63 -15.75 25.41 24.66
CA GLU A 63 -16.14 24.15 25.34
C GLU A 63 -17.13 23.33 24.51
N ILE A 64 -18.10 23.99 23.85
CA ILE A 64 -19.08 23.34 22.98
C ILE A 64 -18.44 22.80 21.69
N ASP A 65 -17.62 23.60 21.02
CA ASP A 65 -17.09 23.26 19.69
C ASP A 65 -16.01 22.18 19.74
N TYR A 66 -15.17 22.20 20.78
CA TYR A 66 -14.07 21.25 20.94
C TYR A 66 -14.48 19.99 21.71
N GLY A 67 -15.56 20.05 22.49
CA GLY A 67 -16.09 18.92 23.25
C GLY A 67 -15.05 18.33 24.20
N GLU A 68 -14.92 17.00 24.21
CA GLU A 68 -14.00 16.26 25.10
C GLU A 68 -12.51 16.60 24.89
N LYS A 69 -12.15 17.30 23.81
CA LYS A 69 -10.77 17.73 23.52
C LYS A 69 -10.33 18.93 24.35
N VAL A 70 -11.25 19.65 24.98
CA VAL A 70 -10.95 20.82 25.82
C VAL A 70 -11.66 20.67 27.15
N ILE A 71 -10.93 20.85 28.25
CA ILE A 71 -11.47 20.85 29.61
C ILE A 71 -11.39 22.27 30.16
N VAL A 72 -12.53 22.85 30.52
CA VAL A 72 -12.59 24.22 31.06
C VAL A 72 -12.83 24.20 32.57
N GLU A 73 -11.88 24.74 33.32
CA GLU A 73 -12.00 25.00 34.75
C GLU A 73 -12.37 26.46 34.99
N ARG A 74 -13.52 26.72 35.61
CA ARG A 74 -14.00 28.08 35.91
C ARG A 74 -13.71 28.42 37.37
N ILE A 75 -12.80 29.36 37.58
CA ILE A 75 -12.31 29.73 38.92
C ILE A 75 -12.76 31.15 39.23
N LYS A 76 -13.41 31.37 40.37
CA LYS A 76 -13.79 32.72 40.81
C LYS A 76 -12.54 33.52 41.17
N PHE A 77 -12.33 34.66 40.52
CA PHE A 77 -11.10 35.47 40.62
C PHE A 77 -10.75 35.86 42.07
N TYR A 78 -11.74 36.32 42.84
CA TYR A 78 -11.55 36.74 44.25
C TYR A 78 -11.73 35.62 45.28
N SER A 79 -11.77 34.36 44.86
CA SER A 79 -11.79 33.22 45.78
C SER A 79 -10.40 32.90 46.34
N LYS A 80 -10.33 32.01 47.33
CA LYS A 80 -9.05 31.51 47.87
C LYS A 80 -8.18 30.87 46.78
N GLU A 81 -8.81 30.08 45.91
CA GLU A 81 -8.17 29.43 44.76
C GLU A 81 -7.75 30.45 43.70
N GLY A 82 -8.62 31.40 43.35
CA GLY A 82 -8.29 32.49 42.43
C GLY A 82 -7.09 33.33 42.90
N THR A 83 -6.99 33.60 44.20
CA THR A 83 -5.85 34.34 44.78
C THR A 83 -4.52 33.58 44.61
N GLN A 84 -4.54 32.25 44.74
CA GLN A 84 -3.35 31.41 44.48
C GLN A 84 -2.95 31.45 43.00
N LYS A 85 -3.92 31.43 42.09
CA LYS A 85 -3.68 31.54 40.64
C LYS A 85 -3.13 32.91 40.25
N ILE A 86 -3.58 33.99 40.90
CA ILE A 86 -3.04 35.35 40.70
C ILE A 86 -1.55 35.40 41.03
N GLU A 87 -1.14 34.81 42.17
CA GLU A 87 0.28 34.71 42.53
C GLU A 87 1.06 33.80 41.57
N GLN A 88 0.49 32.64 41.20
CA GLN A 88 1.12 31.66 40.30
C GLN A 88 1.45 32.26 38.93
N TYR A 89 0.55 33.05 38.33
CA TYR A 89 0.71 33.62 37.00
C TYR A 89 1.14 35.09 37.00
N ASN A 90 1.52 35.63 38.17
CA ASN A 90 1.97 37.02 38.34
C ASN A 90 0.94 38.06 37.81
N LEU A 91 -0.34 37.85 38.11
CA LEU A 91 -1.45 38.73 37.70
C LEU A 91 -1.68 39.85 38.72
N THR A 92 -2.32 40.94 38.30
CA THR A 92 -2.75 42.04 39.17
C THR A 92 -4.21 41.88 39.58
N ARG A 93 -4.66 42.64 40.59
CA ARG A 93 -6.09 42.66 41.01
C ARG A 93 -7.05 43.14 39.91
N GLY A 94 -6.55 43.76 38.85
CA GLY A 94 -7.34 44.24 37.71
C GLY A 94 -7.55 43.19 36.60
N ASP A 95 -6.80 42.09 36.61
CA ASP A 95 -6.77 41.11 35.52
C ASP A 95 -7.84 40.01 35.65
N TRP A 96 -9.01 40.35 36.20
CA TRP A 96 -10.16 39.44 36.25
C TRP A 96 -10.67 39.14 34.83
N ASN A 97 -11.27 37.98 34.59
CA ASN A 97 -11.57 37.41 33.26
C ASN A 97 -10.34 36.97 32.43
N THR A 98 -9.21 36.70 33.09
CA THR A 98 -8.06 36.12 32.41
C THR A 98 -8.33 34.65 32.04
N ILE A 99 -7.99 34.28 30.81
CA ILE A 99 -8.09 32.91 30.29
C ILE A 99 -6.67 32.37 30.15
N ILE A 100 -6.37 31.23 30.78
CA ILE A 100 -5.06 30.57 30.69
C ILE A 100 -5.24 29.23 29.98
N VAL A 101 -4.45 28.98 28.93
CA VAL A 101 -4.45 27.72 28.18
C VAL A 101 -3.21 26.91 28.53
N ASN A 102 -3.41 25.65 28.92
CA ASN A 102 -2.38 24.68 29.32
C ASN A 102 -1.36 25.21 30.34
N ARG A 103 -1.74 26.19 31.18
CA ARG A 103 -0.88 26.86 32.17
C ARG A 103 0.32 27.62 31.57
N GLU A 104 0.31 27.85 30.26
CA GLU A 104 1.42 28.47 29.52
C GLU A 104 1.00 29.80 28.87
N VAL A 105 -0.08 29.77 28.09
CA VAL A 105 -0.53 30.95 27.32
C VAL A 105 -1.59 31.71 28.10
N ILE A 106 -1.32 32.99 28.38
CA ILE A 106 -2.19 33.85 29.18
C ILE A 106 -2.84 34.90 28.28
N PHE A 107 -4.17 34.86 28.21
CA PHE A 107 -5.00 35.91 27.62
C PHE A 107 -5.46 36.83 28.75
N LEU A 108 -4.72 37.92 28.94
CA LEU A 108 -5.00 38.91 29.99
C LEU A 108 -6.42 39.48 29.86
N GLY A 109 -7.17 39.40 30.97
CA GLY A 109 -8.51 39.95 31.11
C GLY A 109 -8.52 41.45 31.46
N GLY A 110 -9.46 41.84 32.32
CA GLY A 110 -9.74 43.20 32.75
C GLY A 110 -10.77 43.85 31.82
N ASP A 111 -10.37 44.93 31.17
CA ASP A 111 -11.13 45.66 30.15
C ASP A 111 -10.98 45.08 28.72
N LYS A 112 -10.27 43.96 28.56
CA LYS A 112 -9.90 43.42 27.25
C LYS A 112 -10.82 42.31 26.78
N TYR A 113 -11.31 42.48 25.55
CA TYR A 113 -12.00 41.44 24.80
C TYR A 113 -11.00 40.38 24.31
N VAL A 114 -11.27 39.11 24.58
CA VAL A 114 -10.50 38.00 24.03
C VAL A 114 -10.79 37.86 22.53
N ASN A 115 -9.73 37.69 21.74
CA ASN A 115 -9.85 37.36 20.33
C ASN A 115 -10.08 35.85 20.19
N GLU A 116 -11.33 35.48 19.88
CA GLU A 116 -11.74 34.08 19.75
C GLU A 116 -10.94 33.33 18.66
N THR A 117 -10.66 33.96 17.51
CA THR A 117 -9.89 33.31 16.45
C THR A 117 -8.49 32.96 16.92
N TYR A 118 -7.83 33.88 17.62
CA TYR A 118 -6.49 33.64 18.15
C TYR A 118 -6.49 32.58 19.27
N LEU A 119 -7.50 32.60 20.16
CA LEU A 119 -7.68 31.56 21.17
C LEU A 119 -7.86 30.17 20.52
N ARG A 120 -8.64 30.08 19.45
CA ARG A 120 -8.81 28.83 18.67
C ARG A 120 -7.53 28.38 18.00
N GLU A 121 -6.76 29.29 17.40
CA GLU A 121 -5.45 28.95 16.81
C GLU A 121 -4.48 28.37 17.85
N VAL A 122 -4.46 28.92 19.07
CA VAL A 122 -3.64 28.40 20.17
C VAL A 122 -4.12 27.01 20.61
N ILE A 123 -5.43 26.80 20.76
CA ILE A 123 -6.00 25.49 21.10
C ILE A 123 -5.71 24.45 20.01
N ASP A 124 -5.94 24.81 18.74
CA ASP A 124 -5.66 23.96 17.59
C ASP A 124 -4.17 23.60 17.52
N PHE A 125 -3.28 24.53 17.86
CA PHE A 125 -1.84 24.27 17.93
C PHE A 125 -1.52 23.18 18.96
N TYR A 126 -2.05 23.29 20.19
CA TYR A 126 -1.86 22.25 21.21
C TYR A 126 -2.49 20.91 20.82
N LEU A 127 -3.67 20.91 20.21
CA LEU A 127 -4.31 19.70 19.70
C LEU A 127 -3.60 19.09 18.48
N SER A 128 -2.73 19.85 17.81
CA SER A 128 -1.93 19.41 16.66
C SER A 128 -0.56 18.86 17.04
N GLN A 129 -0.12 19.07 18.29
CA GLN A 129 1.09 18.45 18.84
C GLN A 129 0.77 16.97 19.11
N THR A 130 0.86 16.14 18.08
CA THR A 130 0.90 14.69 18.27
C THR A 130 2.29 14.35 18.79
N TYR A 131 2.38 13.79 19.99
CA TYR A 131 3.56 13.05 20.41
C TYR A 131 3.66 11.81 19.52
N ILE A 132 4.69 11.80 18.69
CA ILE A 132 5.04 10.71 17.78
C ILE A 132 6.13 9.95 18.51
N HIS A 133 5.76 8.78 19.00
CA HIS A 133 6.64 7.78 19.56
C HIS A 133 7.21 6.93 18.41
N ASP A 134 8.53 6.82 18.29
CA ASP A 134 9.21 6.05 17.23
C ASP A 134 10.66 5.73 17.62
N ILE A 135 10.94 4.46 17.97
CA ILE A 135 12.26 3.97 18.37
C ILE A 135 12.78 2.94 17.35
N ALA A 136 13.82 3.30 16.62
CA ALA A 136 14.41 2.45 15.60
C ALA A 136 15.73 1.80 16.06
N ILE A 137 15.88 0.49 15.88
CA ILE A 137 17.20 -0.16 15.90
C ILE A 137 17.83 0.03 14.52
N THR A 138 18.83 0.91 14.45
CA THR A 138 19.48 1.29 13.19
C THR A 138 20.62 0.37 12.77
N ASP A 139 21.30 -0.25 13.74
CA ASP A 139 22.45 -1.11 13.46
C ASP A 139 22.71 -2.10 14.62
N VAL A 140 23.20 -3.29 14.27
CA VAL A 140 23.71 -4.30 15.21
C VAL A 140 24.99 -4.89 14.64
N THR A 141 26.11 -4.63 15.32
CA THR A 141 27.44 -5.08 14.89
C THR A 141 27.98 -6.18 15.81
N LEU A 142 28.63 -7.17 15.19
CA LEU A 142 29.27 -8.31 15.85
C LEU A 142 30.76 -8.30 15.54
N THR A 143 31.59 -8.29 16.57
CA THR A 143 33.04 -8.36 16.43
C THR A 143 33.62 -9.45 17.35
N PRO A 144 34.05 -10.61 16.81
CA PRO A 144 33.95 -11.05 15.41
C PRO A 144 32.56 -11.60 15.03
N SER A 145 32.23 -11.63 13.72
CA SER A 145 30.99 -12.25 13.20
C SER A 145 31.06 -13.78 13.07
N THR A 146 32.28 -14.33 13.09
CA THR A 146 32.56 -15.77 13.20
C THR A 146 33.44 -15.95 14.43
N ALA A 147 32.98 -16.73 15.41
CA ALA A 147 33.67 -16.97 16.67
C ALA A 147 34.01 -18.45 16.85
N PHE A 148 35.18 -18.75 17.39
CA PHE A 148 35.50 -20.11 17.79
C PHE A 148 34.95 -20.42 19.18
N ILE A 149 34.57 -21.67 19.43
CA ILE A 149 34.12 -22.10 20.76
C ILE A 149 35.17 -21.72 21.80
N GLY A 150 34.76 -20.91 22.79
CA GLY A 150 35.62 -20.36 23.84
C GLY A 150 36.10 -18.93 23.64
N GLU A 151 35.79 -18.30 22.51
CA GLU A 151 36.02 -16.88 22.27
C GLU A 151 34.88 -16.00 22.82
N GLN A 152 35.12 -14.70 22.83
CA GLN A 152 34.13 -13.69 23.21
C GLN A 152 33.73 -12.86 21.99
N VAL A 153 32.45 -12.52 21.90
CA VAL A 153 31.89 -11.70 20.82
C VAL A 153 31.41 -10.38 21.42
N ASP A 154 31.93 -9.26 20.91
CA ASP A 154 31.43 -7.93 21.23
C ASP A 154 30.23 -7.61 20.33
N ILE A 155 29.07 -7.38 20.95
CA ILE A 155 27.78 -7.06 20.32
C ILE A 155 27.47 -5.60 20.62
N ASN A 156 27.38 -4.74 19.60
CA ASN A 156 26.99 -3.34 19.76
C ASN A 156 25.69 -3.05 19.01
N ILE A 157 24.71 -2.46 19.69
CA ILE A 157 23.38 -2.16 19.15
C ILE A 157 23.19 -0.65 19.16
N THR A 158 22.92 -0.06 18.01
CA THR A 158 22.65 1.38 17.88
C THR A 158 21.15 1.61 17.72
N VAL A 159 20.57 2.31 18.69
CA VAL A 159 19.15 2.65 18.73
C VAL A 159 19.00 4.16 18.59
N LYS A 160 18.03 4.60 17.81
CA LYS A 160 17.74 6.00 17.53
C LYS A 160 16.28 6.31 17.83
N ASN A 161 16.03 7.46 18.42
CA ASN A 161 14.69 8.02 18.53
C ASN A 161 14.38 8.81 17.25
N GLU A 162 13.46 8.32 16.41
CA GLU A 162 13.01 9.00 15.19
C GLU A 162 11.74 9.83 15.41
N GLY A 163 11.16 9.73 16.61
CA GLY A 163 9.98 10.46 17.03
C GLY A 163 10.26 11.91 17.39
N ASN A 164 9.23 12.59 17.89
CA ASN A 164 9.32 13.97 18.40
C ASN A 164 9.16 14.06 19.93
N TYR A 165 9.07 12.92 20.61
CA TYR A 165 8.95 12.82 22.06
C TYR A 165 10.21 12.20 22.67
N THR A 166 10.53 12.52 23.92
CA THR A 166 11.68 11.94 24.62
C THR A 166 11.30 10.57 25.17
N GLU A 167 12.11 9.55 24.89
CA GLU A 167 11.71 8.15 25.07
C GLU A 167 12.54 7.40 26.11
N SER A 168 11.87 6.50 26.82
CA SER A 168 12.50 5.52 27.72
C SER A 168 12.01 4.13 27.35
N PHE A 169 12.93 3.21 27.07
CA PHE A 169 12.62 1.92 26.48
C PHE A 169 13.61 0.83 26.91
N ASN A 170 13.20 -0.42 26.72
CA ASN A 170 14.06 -1.58 26.95
C ASN A 170 14.48 -2.21 25.61
N VAL A 171 15.73 -2.66 25.53
CA VAL A 171 16.26 -3.41 24.40
C VAL A 171 16.61 -4.81 24.85
N THR A 172 16.01 -5.82 24.25
CA THR A 172 16.30 -7.24 24.54
C THR A 172 17.00 -7.86 23.35
N ILE A 173 18.11 -8.54 23.62
CA ILE A 173 18.85 -9.34 22.66
C ILE A 173 18.41 -10.78 22.84
N CYS A 174 18.22 -11.49 21.73
CA CYS A 174 17.89 -12.91 21.70
C CYS A 174 18.81 -13.67 20.75
N ILE A 175 19.03 -14.95 21.06
CA ILE A 175 19.66 -15.92 20.16
C ILE A 175 18.69 -17.06 19.87
N ASP A 176 18.41 -17.32 18.59
CA ASP A 176 17.38 -18.27 18.15
C ASP A 176 16.06 -18.14 18.94
N SER A 177 15.65 -16.88 19.21
CA SER A 177 14.48 -16.49 20.01
C SER A 177 14.59 -16.61 21.54
N ASN A 178 15.71 -17.09 22.09
CA ASN A 178 15.94 -17.12 23.53
C ASN A 178 16.60 -15.82 24.00
N PRO A 179 16.10 -15.12 25.03
CA PRO A 179 16.66 -13.85 25.51
C PRO A 179 17.95 -14.07 26.30
N ILE A 180 18.91 -13.18 26.08
CA ILE A 180 20.31 -13.36 26.54
C ILE A 180 20.81 -12.17 27.33
N LYS A 181 20.30 -10.98 27.00
CA LYS A 181 20.57 -9.73 27.70
C LYS A 181 19.45 -8.73 27.44
N SER A 182 19.08 -7.97 28.46
CA SER A 182 18.22 -6.80 28.32
C SER A 182 18.90 -5.56 28.87
N PHE A 183 18.66 -4.43 28.20
CA PHE A 183 19.12 -3.09 28.55
C PHE A 183 17.92 -2.18 28.77
N SER A 184 18.07 -1.19 29.64
CA SER A 184 17.14 -0.08 29.78
C SER A 184 17.83 1.21 29.34
N ALA A 185 17.24 1.93 28.41
CA ALA A 185 17.63 3.27 28.01
C ALA A 185 16.55 4.25 28.50
N ALA A 186 16.97 5.41 29.00
CA ALA A 186 16.06 6.44 29.49
C ALA A 186 16.42 7.79 28.87
N ASP A 187 15.41 8.64 28.75
CA ASP A 187 15.52 10.04 28.35
C ASP A 187 16.26 10.26 27.01
N LEU A 188 16.01 9.41 26.01
CA LEU A 188 16.58 9.57 24.67
C LEU A 188 15.84 10.68 23.92
N GLU A 189 16.48 11.82 23.68
CA GLU A 189 15.87 12.98 23.02
C GLU A 189 15.54 12.70 21.53
N PRO A 190 14.58 13.44 20.93
CA PRO A 190 14.26 13.34 19.51
C PRO A 190 15.49 13.46 18.59
N ASN A 191 15.59 12.57 17.61
CA ASN A 191 16.72 12.43 16.68
C ASN A 191 18.07 12.03 17.31
N GLN A 192 18.13 11.75 18.61
CA GLN A 192 19.32 11.25 19.27
C GLN A 192 19.47 9.73 19.08
N GLN A 193 20.71 9.26 19.10
CA GLN A 193 21.04 7.84 19.09
C GLN A 193 21.92 7.45 20.27
N ILE A 194 21.80 6.20 20.70
CA ILE A 194 22.61 5.58 21.75
C ILE A 194 23.11 4.22 21.25
N THR A 195 24.34 3.86 21.64
CA THR A 195 24.90 2.53 21.36
C THR A 195 25.03 1.74 22.65
N LEU A 196 24.43 0.56 22.68
CA LEU A 196 24.42 -0.38 23.82
C LEU A 196 25.33 -1.56 23.48
N GLY A 197 26.40 -1.73 24.26
CA GLY A 197 27.40 -2.78 24.06
C GLY A 197 27.27 -3.93 25.06
N PHE A 198 27.39 -5.17 24.59
CA PHE A 198 27.43 -6.39 25.38
C PHE A 198 28.56 -7.31 24.90
N ARG A 199 29.38 -7.83 25.83
CA ARG A 199 30.35 -8.87 25.52
C ARG A 199 29.80 -10.24 25.89
N TRP A 200 29.57 -11.08 24.89
CA TRP A 200 29.03 -12.42 25.04
C TRP A 200 30.16 -13.47 25.08
N ASN A 201 30.04 -14.50 25.93
CA ASN A 201 30.94 -15.64 25.93
C ASN A 201 30.34 -16.90 25.26
N VAL A 202 30.92 -17.38 24.14
CA VAL A 202 30.36 -18.50 23.36
C VAL A 202 30.88 -19.89 23.77
N THR A 203 31.52 -20.03 24.95
CA THR A 203 32.10 -21.32 25.42
C THR A 203 31.11 -22.49 25.44
N GLU A 204 29.85 -22.24 25.78
CA GLU A 204 28.83 -23.30 25.99
C GLU A 204 27.96 -23.52 24.75
N MET A 205 28.31 -22.90 23.62
CA MET A 205 27.54 -22.99 22.39
C MET A 205 28.04 -24.14 21.49
N PRO A 206 27.14 -24.99 20.96
CA PRO A 206 27.46 -25.91 19.89
C PRO A 206 27.99 -25.21 18.62
N GLU A 207 28.67 -25.96 17.77
CA GLU A 207 29.03 -25.50 16.42
C GLU A 207 27.75 -25.34 15.57
N GLY A 208 27.65 -24.21 14.85
CA GLY A 208 26.49 -23.92 14.03
C GLY A 208 26.32 -22.44 13.70
N ASN A 209 25.27 -22.16 12.91
CA ASN A 209 24.85 -20.80 12.59
C ASN A 209 23.67 -20.41 13.48
N TYR A 210 23.84 -19.31 14.20
CA TYR A 210 22.86 -18.79 15.14
C TYR A 210 22.27 -17.49 14.61
N THR A 211 20.96 -17.31 14.79
CA THR A 211 20.28 -16.05 14.48
C THR A 211 20.23 -15.18 15.72
N LEU A 212 20.89 -14.02 15.69
CA LEU A 212 20.81 -13.03 16.75
C LEU A 212 19.80 -11.96 16.38
N SER A 213 18.89 -11.64 17.29
CA SER A 213 17.94 -10.56 17.13
C SER A 213 18.03 -9.54 18.27
N ALA A 214 17.85 -8.28 17.93
CA ALA A 214 17.66 -7.20 18.91
C ALA A 214 16.23 -6.66 18.76
N GLN A 215 15.57 -6.42 19.88
CA GLN A 215 14.21 -5.92 19.94
C GLN A 215 14.10 -4.77 20.93
N ALA A 216 13.60 -3.61 20.48
CA ALA A 216 13.31 -2.46 21.32
C ALA A 216 11.82 -2.42 21.70
N TYR A 217 11.52 -2.02 22.94
CA TYR A 217 10.17 -1.90 23.45
C TYR A 217 10.05 -0.72 24.43
N SER A 218 9.30 0.32 24.05
CA SER A 218 9.01 1.51 24.86
C SER A 218 7.80 1.35 25.79
N GLY A 219 6.89 0.41 25.49
CA GLY A 219 5.63 0.25 26.22
C GLY A 219 4.53 1.26 25.83
N GLN A 220 4.79 2.10 24.83
CA GLN A 220 3.82 3.00 24.20
C GLN A 220 3.47 2.52 22.78
N ASP A 221 2.40 3.06 22.21
CA ASP A 221 2.06 2.83 20.80
C ASP A 221 2.98 3.70 19.91
N GLU A 222 3.86 3.05 19.15
CA GLU A 222 4.77 3.71 18.20
C GLU A 222 4.16 3.83 16.79
N ILE A 223 4.64 4.81 16.01
CA ILE A 223 4.13 5.06 14.64
C ILE A 223 4.62 4.01 13.63
N ASP A 224 5.81 3.48 13.85
CA ASP A 224 6.42 2.38 13.11
C ASP A 224 7.04 1.43 14.14
N ASN A 225 6.59 0.18 14.16
CA ASN A 225 7.11 -0.84 15.07
C ASN A 225 8.02 -1.84 14.33
N THR A 226 8.17 -1.68 13.01
CA THR A 226 8.90 -2.64 12.17
C THR A 226 10.41 -2.41 12.22
N ASN A 227 10.83 -1.18 12.50
CA ASN A 227 12.20 -0.74 12.73
C ASN A 227 12.71 -1.04 14.16
N ASN A 228 11.86 -1.52 15.08
CA ASN A 228 12.25 -1.92 16.44
C ASN A 228 12.94 -3.29 16.51
N PHE A 229 13.04 -3.98 15.37
CA PHE A 229 13.61 -5.32 15.27
C PHE A 229 14.76 -5.34 14.29
N TYR A 230 15.86 -5.96 14.69
CA TYR A 230 17.02 -6.17 13.82
C TYR A 230 17.51 -7.61 13.93
N PHE A 231 17.85 -8.23 12.80
CA PHE A 231 18.37 -9.59 12.72
C PHE A 231 19.78 -9.61 12.14
N THR A 232 20.64 -10.44 12.71
CA THR A 232 21.98 -10.73 12.21
C THR A 232 22.35 -12.18 12.50
N SER A 233 23.45 -12.66 11.93
CA SER A 233 23.91 -14.05 12.06
C SER A 233 25.25 -14.11 12.76
N LEU A 234 25.39 -15.05 13.70
CA LEU A 234 26.64 -15.42 14.35
C LEU A 234 27.01 -16.85 13.95
N GLU A 235 28.19 -17.04 13.36
CA GLU A 235 28.73 -18.37 13.05
C GLU A 235 29.66 -18.82 14.18
N VAL A 236 29.36 -19.96 14.81
CA VAL A 236 30.21 -20.58 15.85
C VAL A 236 30.91 -21.79 15.26
N LYS A 237 32.25 -21.79 15.27
CA LYS A 237 33.09 -22.88 14.75
C LYS A 237 33.78 -23.63 15.86
N ASN A 238 33.91 -24.95 15.71
CA ASN A 238 34.78 -25.73 16.55
C ASN A 238 36.22 -25.67 15.99
N PRO A 239 37.23 -25.25 16.76
CA PRO A 239 38.61 -25.22 16.28
C PRO A 239 39.19 -26.61 15.96
N PHE A 240 38.49 -27.70 16.32
CA PHE A 240 38.91 -29.09 16.07
C PHE A 240 38.14 -29.80 14.94
N THR A 241 37.17 -29.15 14.27
CA THR A 241 36.53 -29.72 13.08
C THR A 241 37.36 -29.39 11.83
N SER A 242 37.85 -30.43 11.15
CA SER A 242 38.44 -30.32 9.81
C SER A 242 37.45 -29.64 8.86
N PRO A 243 37.90 -28.86 7.85
CA PRO A 243 37.00 -28.16 6.95
C PRO A 243 36.02 -29.16 6.34
N SER A 244 34.72 -28.93 6.52
CA SER A 244 33.69 -29.78 5.96
C SER A 244 33.81 -29.76 4.44
N THR A 245 34.29 -30.85 3.87
CA THR A 245 34.22 -31.09 2.43
C THR A 245 32.73 -31.26 2.10
N ASN A 246 32.16 -30.28 1.40
CA ASN A 246 30.76 -30.30 1.00
C ASN A 246 30.70 -30.50 -0.51
N SER A 247 29.96 -31.51 -0.95
CA SER A 247 29.66 -31.73 -2.37
C SER A 247 28.37 -30.99 -2.75
N ASP A 248 28.29 -30.35 -3.91
CA ASP A 248 27.05 -29.70 -4.39
C ASP A 248 27.06 -29.50 -5.91
N ILE A 249 26.27 -30.27 -6.66
CA ILE A 249 26.09 -30.14 -8.10
C ILE A 249 24.73 -29.57 -8.43
N ALA A 250 24.74 -28.34 -8.92
CA ALA A 250 23.55 -27.62 -9.33
C ALA A 250 23.36 -27.64 -10.85
N ILE A 251 22.15 -27.95 -11.30
CA ILE A 251 21.68 -27.58 -12.63
C ILE A 251 21.13 -26.16 -12.55
N ILE A 252 21.88 -25.20 -13.10
CA ILE A 252 21.52 -23.77 -13.05
C ILE A 252 20.29 -23.50 -13.92
N ASN A 253 20.30 -24.00 -15.16
CA ASN A 253 19.26 -23.71 -16.13
C ASN A 253 19.29 -24.66 -17.34
N ILE A 254 18.17 -24.73 -18.05
CA ILE A 254 18.05 -25.29 -19.39
C ILE A 254 17.48 -24.20 -20.29
N ILE A 255 18.28 -23.70 -21.23
CA ILE A 255 17.91 -22.62 -22.14
C ILE A 255 17.68 -23.19 -23.55
N PRO A 256 16.43 -23.26 -24.03
CA PRO A 256 16.14 -23.58 -25.42
C PRO A 256 16.46 -22.38 -26.33
N GLU A 257 16.95 -22.63 -27.54
CA GLU A 257 17.19 -21.59 -28.56
C GLU A 257 15.89 -20.84 -28.93
N LYS A 258 14.75 -21.54 -28.88
CA LYS A 258 13.41 -20.98 -29.06
C LYS A 258 12.44 -21.59 -28.04
N SER A 259 11.65 -20.78 -27.36
CA SER A 259 10.58 -21.27 -26.47
C SER A 259 9.36 -21.81 -27.23
N VAL A 260 9.22 -21.42 -28.50
CA VAL A 260 8.18 -21.89 -29.43
C VAL A 260 8.83 -22.39 -30.72
N VAL A 261 8.51 -23.62 -31.11
CA VAL A 261 9.09 -24.31 -32.28
C VAL A 261 7.97 -24.75 -33.22
N TYR A 262 8.19 -24.65 -34.53
CA TYR A 262 7.25 -25.18 -35.51
C TYR A 262 7.58 -26.64 -35.84
N LEU A 263 6.55 -27.46 -36.05
CA LEU A 263 6.68 -28.87 -36.41
C LEU A 263 7.65 -29.08 -37.58
N GLY A 264 8.68 -29.91 -37.37
CA GLY A 264 9.74 -30.20 -38.35
C GLY A 264 11.01 -29.34 -38.21
N GLU A 265 11.02 -28.34 -37.32
CA GLU A 265 12.26 -27.63 -36.99
C GLU A 265 13.11 -28.42 -35.97
N LYS A 266 14.43 -28.30 -36.09
CA LYS A 266 15.38 -28.75 -35.06
C LYS A 266 15.65 -27.60 -34.11
N ILE A 267 15.69 -27.90 -32.81
CA ILE A 267 15.99 -26.92 -31.78
C ILE A 267 17.18 -27.38 -30.94
N ASN A 268 18.07 -26.44 -30.62
CA ASN A 268 19.14 -26.67 -29.68
C ASN A 268 18.74 -26.22 -28.26
N LEU A 269 19.10 -27.02 -27.26
CA LEU A 269 18.97 -26.69 -25.85
C LEU A 269 20.37 -26.63 -25.23
N THR A 270 20.61 -25.64 -24.37
CA THR A 270 21.87 -25.51 -23.63
C THR A 270 21.58 -25.66 -22.14
N ILE A 271 22.21 -26.66 -21.52
CA ILE A 271 22.11 -26.97 -20.09
C ILE A 271 23.35 -26.42 -19.40
N TYR A 272 23.15 -25.71 -18.29
CA TYR A 272 24.21 -25.17 -17.45
C TYR A 272 24.28 -25.97 -16.17
N VAL A 273 25.43 -26.60 -15.92
CA VAL A 273 25.70 -27.38 -14.70
C VAL A 273 26.88 -26.75 -13.97
N LYS A 274 26.78 -26.62 -12.66
CA LYS A 274 27.80 -26.00 -11.81
C LYS A 274 28.10 -26.85 -10.60
N ASN A 275 29.38 -26.94 -10.26
CA ASN A 275 29.81 -27.44 -8.96
C ASN A 275 29.89 -26.27 -7.97
N ASN A 276 29.00 -26.24 -6.99
CA ASN A 276 28.98 -25.31 -5.85
C ASN A 276 29.71 -25.88 -4.63
N GLY A 277 30.12 -27.16 -4.67
CA GLY A 277 30.88 -27.83 -3.64
C GLY A 277 32.34 -27.40 -3.59
N THR A 278 33.06 -28.00 -2.64
CA THR A 278 34.48 -27.73 -2.39
C THR A 278 35.41 -28.79 -2.97
N GLU A 279 34.85 -29.91 -3.46
CA GLU A 279 35.60 -31.03 -4.02
C GLU A 279 35.45 -31.12 -5.55
N VAL A 280 36.38 -31.83 -6.19
CA VAL A 280 36.25 -32.19 -7.61
C VAL A 280 35.27 -33.36 -7.71
N GLU A 281 34.22 -33.19 -8.49
CA GLU A 281 33.11 -34.15 -8.53
C GLU A 281 32.91 -34.72 -9.93
N SER A 282 32.65 -36.03 -9.98
CA SER A 282 32.35 -36.78 -11.20
C SER A 282 30.94 -37.35 -11.11
N PHE A 283 30.07 -36.96 -12.01
CA PHE A 283 28.65 -37.33 -11.97
C PHE A 283 28.08 -37.54 -13.38
N VAL A 284 26.89 -38.14 -13.44
CA VAL A 284 26.19 -38.41 -14.69
C VAL A 284 24.99 -37.47 -14.83
N LEU A 285 25.04 -36.59 -15.83
CA LEU A 285 23.90 -35.78 -16.25
C LEU A 285 22.97 -36.64 -17.11
N LYS A 286 21.73 -36.81 -16.67
CA LYS A 286 20.66 -37.47 -17.42
C LYS A 286 19.66 -36.43 -17.91
N THR A 287 19.35 -36.46 -19.19
CA THR A 287 18.41 -35.53 -19.80
C THR A 287 17.23 -36.30 -20.36
N TYR A 288 16.04 -35.82 -20.05
CA TYR A 288 14.78 -36.46 -20.37
C TYR A 288 13.93 -35.53 -21.21
N PHE A 289 13.24 -36.14 -22.16
CA PHE A 289 12.15 -35.55 -22.92
C PHE A 289 10.85 -36.22 -22.48
N ASN A 290 9.97 -35.45 -21.84
CA ASN A 290 8.86 -35.95 -21.04
C ASN A 290 9.37 -36.99 -20.02
N GLU A 291 9.20 -38.28 -20.33
CA GLU A 291 9.66 -39.41 -19.50
C GLU A 291 10.73 -40.27 -20.21
N SER A 292 11.05 -39.98 -21.47
CA SER A 292 12.05 -40.73 -22.24
C SER A 292 13.45 -40.15 -22.02
N LEU A 293 14.42 -41.00 -21.69
CA LEU A 293 15.82 -40.61 -21.62
C LEU A 293 16.33 -40.25 -23.02
N MET A 294 16.90 -39.06 -23.17
CA MET A 294 17.48 -38.54 -24.40
C MET A 294 18.99 -38.80 -24.44
N GLU A 295 19.70 -38.36 -23.41
CA GLU A 295 21.15 -38.48 -23.33
C GLU A 295 21.59 -38.70 -21.88
N ASN A 296 22.69 -39.45 -21.73
CA ASN A 296 23.43 -39.61 -20.50
C ASN A 296 24.89 -39.19 -20.75
N LYS A 297 25.37 -38.20 -20.00
CA LYS A 297 26.72 -37.66 -20.17
C LYS A 297 27.44 -37.62 -18.83
N THR A 298 28.62 -38.23 -18.77
CA THR A 298 29.48 -38.14 -17.58
C THR A 298 30.28 -36.85 -17.64
N LEU A 299 30.24 -36.06 -16.57
CA LEU A 299 30.93 -34.78 -16.45
C LEU A 299 31.84 -34.83 -15.21
N VAL A 300 32.93 -34.07 -15.25
CA VAL A 300 33.84 -33.86 -14.13
C VAL A 300 34.00 -32.36 -13.97
N LEU A 301 33.67 -31.82 -12.79
CA LEU A 301 33.71 -30.39 -12.51
C LEU A 301 34.58 -30.10 -11.30
N THR A 302 35.46 -29.11 -11.43
CA THR A 302 36.19 -28.53 -10.30
C THR A 302 35.31 -27.55 -9.51
N PRO A 303 35.63 -27.24 -8.23
CA PRO A 303 34.86 -26.30 -7.42
C PRO A 303 34.62 -24.96 -8.12
N ASN A 304 33.38 -24.49 -8.11
CA ASN A 304 32.88 -23.28 -8.79
C ASN A 304 32.90 -23.30 -10.33
N GLU A 305 33.29 -24.40 -10.96
CA GLU A 305 33.27 -24.54 -12.42
C GLU A 305 31.85 -24.68 -12.96
N ILE A 306 31.58 -24.00 -14.08
CA ILE A 306 30.32 -24.12 -14.82
C ILE A 306 30.63 -24.75 -16.18
N GLN A 307 29.91 -25.81 -16.53
CA GLN A 307 30.01 -26.44 -17.83
C GLN A 307 28.66 -26.43 -18.56
N THR A 308 28.74 -26.24 -19.87
CA THR A 308 27.58 -26.20 -20.76
C THR A 308 27.47 -27.46 -21.58
N VAL A 309 26.27 -28.07 -21.60
CA VAL A 309 25.95 -29.23 -22.43
C VAL A 309 24.93 -28.81 -23.48
N HIS A 310 25.23 -29.06 -24.75
CA HIS A 310 24.35 -28.77 -25.86
C HIS A 310 23.62 -30.04 -26.33
N LEU A 311 22.30 -29.94 -26.47
CA LEU A 311 21.43 -30.98 -26.99
C LEU A 311 20.71 -30.48 -28.23
N THR A 312 20.55 -31.32 -29.23
CA THR A 312 19.70 -31.03 -30.39
C THR A 312 18.48 -31.94 -30.37
N TRP A 313 17.29 -31.35 -30.38
CA TRP A 313 16.03 -32.08 -30.45
C TRP A 313 15.36 -31.89 -31.80
N ASP A 314 14.91 -33.01 -32.38
CA ASP A 314 14.25 -33.06 -33.68
C ASP A 314 12.72 -33.22 -33.50
N THR A 315 11.95 -32.24 -33.99
CA THR A 315 10.48 -32.21 -33.83
C THR A 315 9.70 -32.87 -34.97
N HIS A 316 10.36 -33.55 -35.93
CA HIS A 316 9.67 -34.14 -37.09
C HIS A 316 8.58 -35.16 -36.73
N ASN A 317 8.74 -35.92 -35.64
CA ASN A 317 7.82 -36.99 -35.24
C ASN A 317 6.96 -36.62 -34.02
N VAL A 318 6.84 -35.32 -33.71
CA VAL A 318 6.23 -34.82 -32.48
C VAL A 318 4.94 -34.08 -32.80
N SER A 319 3.87 -34.30 -32.02
CA SER A 319 2.60 -33.60 -32.21
C SER A 319 2.65 -32.14 -31.72
N GLY A 320 1.62 -31.34 -32.02
CA GLY A 320 1.50 -30.00 -31.43
C GLY A 320 1.17 -30.11 -29.93
N GLY A 321 1.89 -29.38 -29.08
CA GLY A 321 1.73 -29.51 -27.64
C GLY A 321 2.79 -28.78 -26.82
N ILE A 322 2.70 -28.88 -25.49
CA ILE A 322 3.72 -28.44 -24.55
C ILE A 322 4.54 -29.67 -24.15
N TYR A 323 5.85 -29.56 -24.27
CA TYR A 323 6.79 -30.63 -23.98
C TYR A 323 7.69 -30.26 -22.81
N ILE A 324 8.00 -31.25 -21.99
CA ILE A 324 8.79 -31.09 -20.77
C ILE A 324 10.21 -31.58 -21.05
N PHE A 325 11.18 -30.72 -20.88
CA PHE A 325 12.59 -31.08 -20.80
C PHE A 325 13.02 -31.10 -19.35
N LYS A 326 13.62 -32.19 -18.94
CA LYS A 326 14.06 -32.39 -17.57
C LYS A 326 15.51 -32.82 -17.56
N ALA A 327 16.38 -32.07 -16.89
CA ALA A 327 17.74 -32.49 -16.63
C ALA A 327 17.85 -32.89 -15.16
N ILE A 328 18.53 -34.01 -14.89
CA ILE A 328 18.72 -34.56 -13.55
C ILE A 328 20.17 -34.99 -13.39
N VAL A 329 20.75 -34.68 -12.25
CA VAL A 329 21.99 -35.30 -11.76
C VAL A 329 21.63 -36.19 -10.57
N GLU A 330 22.15 -37.42 -10.55
CA GLU A 330 21.98 -38.27 -9.36
C GLU A 330 22.79 -37.71 -8.19
N PRO A 331 22.26 -37.75 -6.95
CA PRO A 331 22.96 -37.22 -5.79
C PRO A 331 24.39 -37.77 -5.64
N VAL A 332 25.34 -36.86 -5.47
CA VAL A 332 26.75 -37.20 -5.23
C VAL A 332 26.97 -37.43 -3.73
N GLU A 333 28.05 -38.11 -3.36
CA GLU A 333 28.30 -38.45 -1.95
C GLU A 333 28.49 -37.18 -1.10
N ASN A 334 27.78 -37.10 0.02
CA ASN A 334 27.73 -35.93 0.93
C ASN A 334 27.21 -34.64 0.30
N GLU A 335 26.28 -34.75 -0.66
CA GLU A 335 25.68 -33.59 -1.28
C GLU A 335 24.71 -32.83 -0.35
N VAL A 336 24.96 -31.53 -0.15
CA VAL A 336 24.19 -30.71 0.82
C VAL A 336 22.88 -30.18 0.27
N ASN A 337 22.80 -29.94 -1.05
CA ASN A 337 21.58 -29.49 -1.69
C ASN A 337 21.17 -30.51 -2.76
N LEU A 338 20.04 -31.18 -2.55
CA LEU A 338 19.52 -32.17 -3.50
C LEU A 338 18.45 -31.57 -4.42
N LEU A 339 17.95 -30.36 -4.09
CA LEU A 339 16.82 -29.75 -4.79
C LEU A 339 17.24 -29.02 -6.07
N ASN A 340 18.51 -28.67 -6.19
CA ASN A 340 19.13 -28.03 -7.36
C ASN A 340 19.71 -29.05 -8.36
N ASN A 341 19.63 -30.35 -8.10
CA ASN A 341 20.08 -31.41 -9.00
C ASN A 341 19.09 -31.66 -10.15
N GLU A 342 17.94 -30.99 -10.13
CA GLU A 342 16.88 -31.15 -11.11
C GLU A 342 16.46 -29.79 -11.66
N TYR A 343 16.33 -29.68 -12.98
CA TYR A 343 15.75 -28.52 -13.64
C TYR A 343 14.77 -28.93 -14.72
N ILE A 344 13.64 -28.24 -14.79
CA ILE A 344 12.57 -28.48 -15.77
C ILE A 344 12.37 -27.23 -16.64
N CYS A 345 12.31 -27.46 -17.95
CA CYS A 345 12.00 -26.44 -18.95
C CYS A 345 10.82 -26.89 -19.83
N LEU A 346 9.99 -25.94 -20.25
CA LEU A 346 8.84 -26.20 -21.12
C LEU A 346 9.10 -25.61 -22.50
N VAL A 347 8.90 -26.42 -23.54
CA VAL A 347 8.99 -25.99 -24.95
C VAL A 347 7.64 -26.24 -25.62
N LYS A 348 7.09 -25.23 -26.29
CA LYS A 348 5.79 -25.34 -26.98
C LYS A 348 6.00 -25.58 -28.46
N VAL A 349 5.54 -26.72 -28.96
CA VAL A 349 5.53 -27.02 -30.41
C VAL A 349 4.19 -26.59 -30.99
N ARG A 350 4.23 -25.73 -32.01
CA ARG A 350 3.07 -25.33 -32.79
C ARG A 350 3.11 -26.04 -34.14
N ILE A 351 1.94 -26.47 -34.60
CA ILE A 351 1.78 -26.87 -35.99
C ILE A 351 1.92 -25.58 -36.81
N PRO A 352 2.86 -25.50 -37.78
CA PRO A 352 2.93 -24.35 -38.66
C PRO A 352 1.56 -24.25 -39.36
N PRO A 353 0.96 -23.05 -39.43
CA PRO A 353 -0.23 -22.88 -40.24
C PRO A 353 0.08 -23.40 -41.65
N PRO A 354 -0.84 -24.13 -42.31
CA PRO A 354 -0.61 -24.59 -43.67
C PRO A 354 -0.14 -23.39 -44.50
N SER A 355 0.97 -23.58 -45.22
CA SER A 355 1.61 -22.53 -46.02
C SER A 355 0.55 -21.72 -46.75
N THR A 356 0.54 -20.44 -46.44
CA THR A 356 -0.49 -19.44 -46.75
C THR A 356 -1.05 -19.55 -48.18
N SER A 357 -2.33 -19.95 -48.26
CA SER A 357 -3.26 -19.38 -49.22
C SER A 357 -3.84 -18.09 -48.59
N PRO A 358 -3.88 -16.95 -49.30
CA PRO A 358 -4.18 -15.65 -48.71
C PRO A 358 -5.69 -15.44 -48.58
N THR A 359 -6.37 -16.22 -47.73
CA THR A 359 -7.74 -15.92 -47.28
C THR A 359 -8.03 -16.66 -45.98
N ASP A 360 -7.66 -16.10 -44.83
CA ASP A 360 -8.43 -16.37 -43.61
C ASP A 360 -8.74 -15.08 -42.88
N SER A 361 -9.86 -14.49 -43.28
CA SER A 361 -10.47 -13.29 -42.69
C SER A 361 -11.05 -13.55 -41.29
N ARG A 362 -11.04 -14.78 -40.77
CA ARG A 362 -11.65 -15.09 -39.47
C ARG A 362 -10.73 -14.86 -38.27
N VAL A 363 -9.41 -15.05 -38.43
CA VAL A 363 -8.43 -14.79 -37.36
C VAL A 363 -8.15 -13.30 -37.18
N SER A 364 -8.24 -12.49 -38.25
CA SER A 364 -8.16 -11.04 -38.16
C SER A 364 -9.44 -10.42 -37.57
N LEU A 365 -10.61 -11.00 -37.84
CA LEU A 365 -11.89 -10.49 -37.34
C LEU A 365 -12.06 -10.66 -35.82
N THR A 366 -11.51 -11.73 -35.23
CA THR A 366 -11.57 -11.96 -33.77
C THR A 366 -10.60 -11.05 -33.01
N PHE A 367 -9.38 -10.86 -33.52
CA PHE A 367 -8.40 -9.95 -32.91
C PHE A 367 -8.88 -8.49 -32.96
N VAL A 368 -9.32 -8.02 -34.13
CA VAL A 368 -9.92 -6.68 -34.27
C VAL A 368 -11.19 -6.59 -33.42
N GLY A 369 -11.96 -7.66 -33.32
CA GLY A 369 -13.11 -7.80 -32.41
C GLY A 369 -12.76 -7.50 -30.96
N ILE A 370 -11.69 -8.11 -30.43
CA ILE A 370 -11.21 -7.91 -29.05
C ILE A 370 -10.77 -6.46 -28.84
N LEU A 371 -10.05 -5.88 -29.79
CA LEU A 371 -9.60 -4.48 -29.70
C LEU A 371 -10.77 -3.50 -29.74
N MET A 372 -11.76 -3.73 -30.61
CA MET A 372 -12.99 -2.93 -30.66
C MET A 372 -13.80 -3.05 -29.37
N TRP A 373 -13.85 -4.25 -28.78
CA TRP A 373 -14.48 -4.49 -27.48
C TRP A 373 -13.76 -3.71 -26.37
N ALA A 374 -12.44 -3.78 -26.31
CA ALA A 374 -11.64 -3.06 -25.33
C ALA A 374 -11.80 -1.54 -25.44
N PHE A 375 -11.76 -1.02 -26.67
CA PHE A 375 -12.03 0.39 -26.94
C PHE A 375 -13.42 0.80 -26.45
N SER A 376 -14.44 0.00 -26.76
CA SER A 376 -15.83 0.29 -26.39
C SER A 376 -16.00 0.31 -24.87
N LEU A 377 -15.40 -0.64 -24.16
CA LEU A 377 -15.47 -0.69 -22.70
C LEU A 377 -14.77 0.51 -22.06
N GLY A 378 -13.57 0.89 -22.52
CA GLY A 378 -12.92 2.11 -22.06
C GLY A 378 -13.74 3.36 -22.36
N PHE A 379 -14.32 3.47 -23.56
CA PHE A 379 -15.17 4.61 -23.94
C PHE A 379 -16.40 4.74 -23.04
N PHE A 380 -17.11 3.64 -22.76
CA PHE A 380 -18.31 3.67 -21.92
C PHE A 380 -18.01 3.80 -20.42
N GLU A 381 -16.81 3.44 -19.97
CA GLU A 381 -16.37 3.60 -18.58
C GLU A 381 -16.51 5.04 -18.10
N THR A 382 -16.16 6.02 -18.94
CA THR A 382 -16.22 7.45 -18.57
C THR A 382 -17.65 8.00 -18.57
N PHE A 383 -18.61 7.28 -19.13
CA PHE A 383 -20.04 7.64 -19.04
C PHE A 383 -20.70 7.07 -17.78
N SER A 384 -19.92 6.51 -16.85
CA SER A 384 -20.42 6.08 -15.56
C SER A 384 -21.22 7.22 -14.88
N PRO A 385 -22.47 6.97 -14.49
CA PRO A 385 -23.33 7.95 -13.83
C PRO A 385 -22.71 8.54 -12.56
N CYS A 386 -21.88 7.75 -11.87
CA CYS A 386 -21.09 8.20 -10.71
C CYS A 386 -20.08 9.27 -11.13
N LEU A 387 -19.34 9.01 -12.20
CA LEU A 387 -18.31 9.90 -12.74
C LEU A 387 -18.90 11.19 -13.33
N VAL A 388 -20.01 11.11 -14.07
CA VAL A 388 -20.67 12.29 -14.67
C VAL A 388 -21.19 13.27 -13.60
N ILE A 389 -21.73 12.74 -12.50
CA ILE A 389 -22.21 13.55 -11.36
C ILE A 389 -21.03 14.22 -10.64
N MET A 390 -19.93 13.50 -10.44
CA MET A 390 -18.76 14.00 -9.73
C MET A 390 -17.98 15.03 -10.56
N LEU A 391 -17.83 14.78 -11.87
CA LEU A 391 -17.19 15.72 -12.78
C LEU A 391 -17.97 17.04 -12.87
N SER A 392 -19.30 16.99 -12.82
CA SER A 392 -20.15 18.17 -12.71
C SER A 392 -19.91 18.97 -11.41
N PHE A 393 -19.71 18.27 -10.29
CA PHE A 393 -19.42 18.87 -8.99
C PHE A 393 -18.02 19.51 -8.96
N ILE A 394 -17.00 18.81 -9.50
CA ILE A 394 -15.63 19.30 -9.60
C ILE A 394 -15.55 20.50 -10.54
N LEU A 395 -16.20 20.46 -11.70
CA LEU A 395 -16.30 21.59 -12.62
C LEU A 395 -16.99 22.79 -11.93
N GLY A 396 -18.03 22.55 -11.13
CA GLY A 396 -18.72 23.61 -10.38
C GLY A 396 -17.90 24.24 -9.25
N TYR A 397 -17.00 23.47 -8.62
CA TYR A 397 -16.17 23.95 -7.50
C TYR A 397 -14.82 24.53 -7.96
N THR A 398 -14.27 24.03 -9.08
CA THR A 398 -12.95 24.43 -9.60
C THR A 398 -13.00 25.53 -10.66
N LEU A 399 -14.17 25.80 -11.24
CA LEU A 399 -14.39 26.85 -12.25
C LEU A 399 -15.32 27.91 -11.66
N GLY A 400 -14.73 28.97 -11.10
CA GLY A 400 -15.49 30.17 -10.72
C GLY A 400 -16.16 30.85 -11.92
N ASP A 401 -17.04 31.82 -11.66
CA ASP A 401 -17.98 32.44 -12.62
C ASP A 401 -17.35 33.13 -13.85
N LYS A 402 -16.02 33.28 -13.93
CA LYS A 402 -15.31 33.87 -15.08
C LYS A 402 -14.40 32.84 -15.75
N ILE A 403 -14.94 32.11 -16.73
CA ILE A 403 -14.26 30.99 -17.38
C ILE A 403 -13.37 31.47 -18.54
N ARG A 404 -12.08 31.11 -18.52
CA ARG A 404 -11.28 30.92 -19.74
C ARG A 404 -11.37 29.46 -20.16
N PHE A 405 -11.80 29.19 -21.39
CA PHE A 405 -11.95 27.84 -21.96
C PHE A 405 -10.73 26.93 -21.70
N LYS A 406 -9.51 27.50 -21.83
CA LYS A 406 -8.25 26.80 -21.62
C LYS A 406 -8.12 26.19 -20.21
N ASP A 407 -8.57 26.90 -19.18
CA ASP A 407 -8.38 26.48 -17.79
C ASP A 407 -9.32 25.32 -17.42
N GLY A 408 -10.55 25.33 -17.94
CA GLY A 408 -11.51 24.22 -17.78
C GLY A 408 -11.07 22.98 -18.53
N PHE A 409 -10.64 23.14 -19.79
CA PHE A 409 -10.14 22.03 -20.60
C PHE A 409 -8.94 21.33 -19.94
N VAL A 410 -7.94 22.11 -19.49
CA VAL A 410 -6.73 21.56 -18.87
C VAL A 410 -7.05 20.80 -17.57
N LYS A 411 -7.93 21.32 -16.72
CA LYS A 411 -8.32 20.64 -15.47
C LYS A 411 -9.05 19.32 -15.72
N VAL A 412 -9.95 19.27 -16.70
CA VAL A 412 -10.64 18.02 -17.09
C VAL A 412 -9.66 16.99 -17.64
N MET A 413 -8.69 17.42 -18.44
CA MET A 413 -7.65 16.51 -18.96
C MET A 413 -6.75 15.97 -17.86
N ILE A 414 -6.32 16.81 -16.91
CA ILE A 414 -5.49 16.36 -15.77
C ILE A 414 -6.24 15.35 -14.90
N PHE A 415 -7.52 15.59 -14.65
CA PHE A 415 -8.39 14.66 -13.95
C PHE A 415 -8.50 13.32 -14.70
N GLY A 416 -8.79 13.37 -16.00
CA GLY A 416 -8.90 12.19 -16.86
C GLY A 416 -7.60 11.39 -16.93
N ILE A 417 -6.44 12.05 -16.97
CA ILE A 417 -5.13 11.38 -16.94
C ILE A 417 -4.92 10.64 -15.60
N GLY A 418 -5.28 11.25 -14.47
CA GLY A 418 -5.22 10.56 -13.17
C GLY A 418 -6.14 9.34 -13.09
N PHE A 419 -7.34 9.44 -13.68
CA PHE A 419 -8.30 8.35 -13.77
C PHE A 419 -7.80 7.19 -14.65
N VAL A 420 -7.30 7.49 -15.85
CA VAL A 420 -6.72 6.50 -16.77
C VAL A 420 -5.44 5.87 -16.21
N PHE A 421 -4.65 6.63 -15.44
CA PHE A 421 -3.48 6.09 -14.76
C PHE A 421 -3.86 5.02 -13.72
N ALA A 422 -4.90 5.29 -12.92
CA ALA A 422 -5.41 4.32 -11.95
C ALA A 422 -5.91 3.03 -12.62
N SER A 423 -6.61 3.15 -13.77
CA SER A 423 -7.08 1.98 -14.52
C SER A 423 -5.96 1.14 -15.11
N ALA A 424 -4.90 1.77 -15.63
CA ALA A 424 -3.72 1.08 -16.12
C ALA A 424 -3.00 0.30 -15.00
N VAL A 425 -2.81 0.93 -13.83
CA VAL A 425 -2.16 0.30 -12.66
C VAL A 425 -2.96 -0.91 -12.18
N LEU A 426 -4.28 -0.75 -12.01
CA LEU A 426 -5.15 -1.84 -11.57
C LEU A 426 -5.17 -2.99 -12.59
N GLY A 427 -5.12 -2.64 -13.88
CA GLY A 427 -5.11 -3.62 -14.95
C GLY A 427 -3.85 -4.45 -15.06
N ILE A 428 -2.69 -3.84 -14.87
CA ILE A 428 -1.43 -4.57 -14.78
C ILE A 428 -1.44 -5.46 -13.53
N ALA A 429 -1.87 -4.93 -12.39
CA ALA A 429 -1.92 -5.68 -11.12
C ALA A 429 -2.77 -6.96 -11.24
N PHE A 430 -4.02 -6.84 -11.71
CA PHE A 430 -4.87 -8.01 -11.90
C PHE A 430 -4.39 -8.92 -13.03
N GLY A 431 -3.87 -8.38 -14.13
CA GLY A 431 -3.30 -9.18 -15.22
C GLY A 431 -2.15 -10.08 -14.75
N VAL A 432 -1.26 -9.55 -13.90
CA VAL A 432 -0.17 -10.31 -13.29
C VAL A 432 -0.71 -11.38 -12.32
N ILE A 433 -1.69 -11.04 -11.48
CA ILE A 433 -2.31 -11.99 -10.53
C ILE A 433 -2.90 -13.20 -11.29
N PHE A 434 -3.61 -12.96 -12.39
CA PHE A 434 -4.23 -14.03 -13.17
C PHE A 434 -3.22 -14.91 -13.90
N LEU A 435 -2.07 -14.36 -14.30
CA LEU A 435 -0.97 -15.13 -14.89
C LEU A 435 -0.38 -16.14 -13.90
N PHE A 436 -0.26 -15.78 -12.62
CA PHE A 436 0.29 -16.67 -11.58
C PHE A 436 -0.76 -17.59 -10.94
N MET A 437 -2.03 -17.18 -10.92
CA MET A 437 -3.13 -17.86 -10.22
C MET A 437 -4.44 -17.83 -11.04
N PRO A 438 -4.55 -18.62 -12.12
CA PRO A 438 -5.74 -18.62 -12.98
C PRO A 438 -7.03 -19.03 -12.24
N ASN A 439 -6.91 -19.91 -11.25
CA ASN A 439 -8.05 -20.37 -10.44
C ASN A 439 -8.65 -19.26 -9.55
N PHE A 440 -7.88 -18.21 -9.24
CA PHE A 440 -8.34 -17.09 -8.41
C PHE A 440 -9.23 -16.11 -9.17
N GLN A 441 -9.16 -16.12 -10.51
CA GLN A 441 -9.95 -15.27 -11.39
C GLN A 441 -11.46 -15.45 -11.20
N HIS A 442 -11.90 -16.71 -11.08
CA HIS A 442 -13.32 -17.01 -10.89
C HIS A 442 -13.84 -16.48 -9.54
N ILE A 443 -13.03 -16.62 -8.48
CA ILE A 443 -13.38 -16.17 -7.14
C ILE A 443 -13.49 -14.65 -7.10
N ILE A 444 -12.50 -13.93 -7.63
CA ILE A 444 -12.51 -12.46 -7.71
C ILE A 444 -13.73 -11.97 -8.50
N MET A 445 -14.01 -12.57 -9.66
CA MET A 445 -15.15 -12.19 -10.50
C MET A 445 -16.48 -12.34 -9.76
N LEU A 446 -16.67 -13.44 -9.03
CA LEU A 446 -17.88 -13.67 -8.23
C LEU A 446 -18.00 -12.64 -7.10
N SER A 447 -16.93 -12.40 -6.35
CA SER A 447 -16.91 -11.39 -5.27
C SER A 447 -17.26 -9.99 -5.80
N VAL A 448 -16.72 -9.63 -6.96
CA VAL A 448 -16.98 -8.36 -7.63
C VAL A 448 -18.43 -8.24 -8.12
N CYS A 449 -19.00 -9.31 -8.69
CA CYS A 449 -20.40 -9.33 -9.09
C CYS A 449 -21.36 -9.19 -7.90
N VAL A 450 -21.07 -9.86 -6.78
CA VAL A 450 -21.84 -9.73 -5.53
C VAL A 450 -21.80 -8.30 -5.03
N PHE A 451 -20.62 -7.68 -4.98
CA PHE A 451 -20.47 -6.28 -4.59
C PHE A 451 -21.24 -5.33 -5.52
N ALA A 452 -21.20 -5.55 -6.83
CA ALA A 452 -21.94 -4.75 -7.80
C ALA A 452 -23.47 -4.87 -7.65
N ILE A 453 -24.00 -6.05 -7.30
CA ILE A 453 -25.42 -6.25 -7.00
C ILE A 453 -25.81 -5.46 -5.74
N LEU A 454 -25.02 -5.59 -4.65
CA LEU A 454 -25.26 -4.85 -3.41
C LEU A 454 -25.24 -3.33 -3.63
N PHE A 455 -24.28 -2.84 -4.40
CA PHE A 455 -24.20 -1.43 -4.74
C PHE A 455 -25.34 -0.97 -5.65
N GLY A 456 -25.72 -1.77 -6.65
CA GLY A 456 -26.85 -1.49 -7.53
C GLY A 456 -28.19 -1.40 -6.78
N LEU A 457 -28.40 -2.25 -5.77
CA LEU A 457 -29.58 -2.20 -4.90
C LEU A 457 -29.57 -0.95 -4.00
N ASN A 458 -28.40 -0.49 -3.57
CA ASN A 458 -28.23 0.78 -2.86
C ASN A 458 -28.57 1.98 -3.77
N LEU A 459 -28.19 1.94 -5.06
CA LEU A 459 -28.53 2.97 -6.05
C LEU A 459 -30.04 3.03 -6.36
N LEU A 460 -30.74 1.89 -6.35
CA LEU A 460 -32.20 1.81 -6.47
C LEU A 460 -32.95 2.30 -5.22
N GLY A 461 -32.23 2.53 -4.10
CA GLY A 461 -32.81 2.94 -2.83
C GLY A 461 -33.48 1.80 -2.04
N LEU A 462 -33.27 0.56 -2.46
CA LEU A 462 -33.79 -0.65 -1.81
C LEU A 462 -32.95 -1.06 -0.59
N LEU A 463 -31.65 -0.78 -0.63
CA LEU A 463 -30.72 -0.89 0.49
C LEU A 463 -30.22 0.51 0.86
N LYS A 464 -29.97 0.76 2.16
CA LYS A 464 -29.44 2.03 2.65
C LYS A 464 -28.12 1.79 3.37
N PHE A 465 -27.03 1.75 2.60
CA PHE A 465 -25.68 1.82 3.14
C PHE A 465 -25.10 3.18 2.81
N SER A 466 -24.89 4.02 3.84
CA SER A 466 -24.17 5.27 3.67
C SER A 466 -22.67 5.00 3.73
N LEU A 467 -22.01 4.86 2.58
CA LEU A 467 -20.57 5.10 2.49
C LEU A 467 -20.36 6.59 2.81
N GLN A 468 -19.96 6.89 4.05
CA GLN A 468 -19.64 8.25 4.50
C GLN A 468 -18.36 8.74 3.79
N THR A 469 -18.48 9.21 2.55
CA THR A 469 -17.38 9.83 1.79
C THR A 469 -17.21 11.32 2.09
N LYS A 470 -18.17 11.92 2.81
CA LYS A 470 -18.21 13.35 3.14
C LYS A 470 -16.99 13.89 3.90
N PRO A 471 -16.43 13.20 4.92
CA PRO A 471 -15.29 13.76 5.67
C PRO A 471 -13.98 13.70 4.88
N ILE A 472 -13.76 12.64 4.09
CA ILE A 472 -12.57 12.46 3.25
C ILE A 472 -12.56 13.49 2.12
N LEU A 473 -13.70 13.68 1.45
CA LEU A 473 -13.83 14.63 0.35
C LEU A 473 -13.62 16.07 0.85
N ASN A 474 -14.19 16.47 1.99
CA ASN A 474 -14.01 17.83 2.53
C ASN A 474 -12.57 18.12 2.99
N LYS A 475 -11.85 17.15 3.59
CA LYS A 475 -10.44 17.31 3.97
C LYS A 475 -9.51 17.50 2.75
N LEU A 476 -9.76 16.77 1.66
CA LEU A 476 -8.99 16.88 0.42
C LEU A 476 -9.35 18.11 -0.42
N THR A 477 -10.61 18.57 -0.34
CA THR A 477 -11.13 19.67 -1.16
C THR A 477 -10.52 21.04 -0.81
N ASN A 478 -10.20 21.30 0.47
CA ASN A 478 -9.72 22.62 0.90
C ASN A 478 -8.21 22.85 0.74
N LYS A 479 -7.37 21.81 0.71
CA LYS A 479 -5.89 21.97 0.72
C LYS A 479 -5.21 21.76 -0.65
N TYR A 480 -5.80 20.97 -1.56
CA TYR A 480 -5.12 20.54 -2.80
C TYR A 480 -5.86 20.84 -4.12
N VAL A 481 -7.15 21.19 -4.08
CA VAL A 481 -8.00 21.32 -5.30
C VAL A 481 -7.56 22.46 -6.24
N PHE A 482 -6.79 23.42 -5.76
CA PHE A 482 -6.26 24.51 -6.59
C PHE A 482 -4.97 24.17 -7.34
N ARG A 483 -4.31 23.03 -7.04
CA ARG A 483 -3.06 22.60 -7.70
C ARG A 483 -3.33 21.45 -8.66
N SER A 484 -2.67 21.45 -9.82
CA SER A 484 -2.78 20.37 -10.84
C SER A 484 -2.57 18.97 -10.26
N VAL A 485 -1.65 18.82 -9.30
CA VAL A 485 -1.39 17.55 -8.60
C VAL A 485 -2.61 17.07 -7.82
N GLY A 486 -3.36 17.96 -7.16
CA GLY A 486 -4.56 17.60 -6.44
C GLY A 486 -5.68 17.10 -7.36
N ILE A 487 -5.83 17.71 -8.54
CA ILE A 487 -6.84 17.29 -9.53
C ILE A 487 -6.47 15.93 -10.14
N PHE A 488 -5.17 15.66 -10.37
CA PHE A 488 -4.68 14.36 -10.80
C PHE A 488 -4.96 13.27 -9.75
N LEU A 489 -4.57 13.51 -8.49
CA LEU A 489 -4.81 12.58 -7.38
C LEU A 489 -6.31 12.35 -7.15
N LEU A 490 -7.11 13.39 -7.35
CA LEU A 490 -8.56 13.28 -7.26
C LEU A 490 -9.11 12.32 -8.34
N GLY A 491 -8.65 12.46 -9.59
CA GLY A 491 -8.97 11.52 -10.68
C GLY A 491 -8.56 10.08 -10.35
N PHE A 492 -7.36 9.91 -9.79
CA PHE A 492 -6.84 8.61 -9.36
C PHE A 492 -7.72 7.95 -8.28
N ILE A 493 -8.06 8.68 -7.22
CA ILE A 493 -8.89 8.17 -6.11
C ILE A 493 -10.31 7.85 -6.60
N PHE A 494 -10.87 8.68 -7.48
CA PHE A 494 -12.23 8.46 -7.98
C PHE A 494 -12.39 7.20 -8.79
N TYR A 495 -11.33 6.72 -9.44
CA TYR A 495 -11.35 5.42 -10.12
C TYR A 495 -11.70 4.28 -9.15
N PHE A 496 -11.06 4.24 -7.97
CA PHE A 496 -11.32 3.22 -6.94
C PHE A 496 -12.68 3.38 -6.25
N LEU A 497 -13.25 4.58 -6.30
CA LEU A 497 -14.57 4.88 -5.73
C LEU A 497 -15.71 4.61 -6.71
N ASP A 498 -15.44 4.15 -7.94
CA ASP A 498 -16.47 3.79 -8.91
C ASP A 498 -16.73 2.27 -8.92
N PRO A 499 -17.73 1.80 -8.15
CA PRO A 499 -18.04 0.37 -8.01
C PRO A 499 -18.67 -0.23 -9.28
N CYS A 500 -19.04 0.60 -10.26
CA CYS A 500 -19.58 0.14 -11.54
C CYS A 500 -18.51 -0.47 -12.47
N ILE A 501 -17.23 -0.23 -12.17
CA ILE A 501 -16.09 -0.56 -13.05
C ILE A 501 -15.58 -1.98 -12.82
N ALA A 502 -15.57 -2.44 -11.56
CA ALA A 502 -14.93 -3.69 -11.17
C ALA A 502 -15.43 -4.94 -11.94
N PRO A 503 -16.75 -5.14 -12.18
CA PRO A 503 -17.22 -6.34 -12.91
C PRO A 503 -16.83 -6.33 -14.39
N ILE A 504 -16.81 -5.15 -15.00
CA ILE A 504 -16.45 -4.96 -16.42
C ILE A 504 -14.97 -5.29 -16.61
N PHE A 505 -14.12 -4.75 -15.74
CA PHE A 505 -12.67 -4.94 -15.82
C PHE A 505 -12.25 -6.41 -15.64
N VAL A 506 -12.82 -7.11 -14.65
CA VAL A 506 -12.51 -8.53 -14.38
C VAL A 506 -13.03 -9.46 -15.49
N SER A 507 -14.12 -9.09 -16.17
CA SER A 507 -14.62 -9.85 -17.31
C SER A 507 -13.66 -9.80 -18.51
N MET A 508 -13.01 -8.64 -18.75
CA MET A 508 -12.08 -8.48 -19.86
C MET A 508 -10.81 -9.31 -19.69
N THR A 509 -10.31 -9.43 -18.46
CA THR A 509 -9.07 -10.17 -18.17
C THR A 509 -9.17 -11.65 -18.49
N SER A 510 -10.39 -12.21 -18.57
CA SER A 510 -10.60 -13.63 -18.92
C SER A 510 -10.31 -13.98 -20.38
N ILE A 511 -10.27 -12.99 -21.27
CA ILE A 511 -10.14 -13.15 -22.74
C ILE A 511 -8.70 -12.84 -23.22
N LEU A 512 -7.81 -12.40 -22.32
CA LEU A 512 -6.50 -11.87 -22.67
C LEU A 512 -5.44 -12.97 -22.72
N PHE A 513 -4.88 -13.18 -23.90
CA PHE A 513 -3.63 -13.93 -24.07
C PHE A 513 -2.45 -13.09 -23.59
N GLU A 514 -1.44 -13.73 -22.99
CA GLU A 514 -0.24 -13.08 -22.41
C GLU A 514 0.43 -12.07 -23.36
N ASP A 515 0.41 -12.36 -24.68
CA ASP A 515 1.04 -11.55 -25.71
C ASP A 515 0.26 -10.26 -26.08
N ILE A 516 -1.04 -10.18 -25.74
CA ILE A 516 -1.98 -9.15 -26.23
C ILE A 516 -2.40 -8.15 -25.13
N LEU A 517 -2.24 -8.53 -23.86
CA LEU A 517 -2.58 -7.73 -22.67
C LEU A 517 -2.12 -6.26 -22.73
N PRO A 518 -0.85 -5.93 -23.03
CA PRO A 518 -0.40 -4.53 -23.04
C PRO A 518 -1.09 -3.70 -24.13
N LEU A 519 -1.32 -4.29 -25.31
CA LEU A 519 -1.98 -3.59 -26.42
C LEU A 519 -3.46 -3.34 -26.11
N VAL A 520 -4.15 -4.30 -25.50
CA VAL A 520 -5.55 -4.14 -25.09
C VAL A 520 -5.68 -3.07 -24.01
N LEU A 521 -4.79 -3.06 -23.03
CA LEU A 521 -4.80 -2.04 -21.97
C LEU A 521 -4.61 -0.62 -22.55
N VAL A 522 -3.70 -0.46 -23.52
CA VAL A 522 -3.49 0.81 -24.20
C VAL A 522 -4.76 1.25 -24.95
N ILE A 523 -5.39 0.36 -25.70
CA ILE A 523 -6.61 0.68 -26.45
C ILE A 523 -7.78 1.00 -25.53
N PHE A 524 -7.90 0.29 -24.41
CA PHE A 524 -8.85 0.60 -23.35
C PHE A 524 -8.62 2.00 -22.77
N CYS A 525 -7.37 2.34 -22.42
CA CYS A 525 -6.99 3.65 -21.90
C CYS A 525 -7.28 4.79 -22.90
N ILE A 526 -7.03 4.55 -24.20
CA ILE A 526 -7.38 5.49 -25.27
C ILE A 526 -8.89 5.69 -25.33
N GLY A 527 -9.67 4.60 -25.26
CA GLY A 527 -11.13 4.65 -25.19
C GLY A 527 -11.61 5.51 -24.02
N ALA A 528 -11.05 5.33 -22.83
CA ALA A 528 -11.40 6.08 -21.62
C ALA A 528 -11.00 7.57 -21.68
N LEU A 529 -9.94 7.93 -22.40
CA LEU A 529 -9.51 9.33 -22.48
C LEU A 529 -10.39 10.19 -23.40
N ILE A 530 -11.00 9.59 -24.44
CA ILE A 530 -11.78 10.32 -25.47
C ILE A 530 -12.97 11.09 -24.88
N PRO A 531 -13.81 10.50 -23.99
CA PRO A 531 -14.92 11.22 -23.39
C PRO A 531 -14.45 12.40 -22.52
N PHE A 532 -13.30 12.31 -21.83
CA PHE A 532 -12.74 13.45 -21.10
C PHE A 532 -12.36 14.60 -22.03
N PHE A 533 -11.82 14.31 -23.21
CA PHE A 533 -11.52 15.32 -24.21
C PHE A 533 -12.80 16.03 -24.68
N GLY A 534 -13.87 15.26 -24.94
CA GLY A 534 -15.18 15.81 -25.29
C GLY A 534 -15.77 16.68 -24.18
N ILE A 535 -15.77 16.20 -22.94
CA ILE A 535 -16.28 16.95 -21.79
C ILE A 535 -15.44 18.20 -21.53
N GLY A 536 -14.13 18.14 -21.75
CA GLY A 536 -13.22 19.28 -21.68
C GLY A 536 -13.58 20.39 -22.66
N ILE A 537 -13.90 20.05 -23.91
CA ILE A 537 -14.35 21.02 -24.93
C ILE A 537 -15.68 21.66 -24.51
N PHE A 538 -16.62 20.87 -24.00
CA PHE A 538 -17.92 21.38 -23.62
C PHE A 538 -17.98 21.90 -22.18
N ALA A 539 -16.88 21.96 -21.44
CA ALA A 539 -16.86 22.27 -20.00
C ALA A 539 -17.62 23.57 -19.64
N GLY A 540 -17.53 24.61 -20.49
CA GLY A 540 -18.28 25.86 -20.31
C GLY A 540 -19.80 25.74 -20.48
N SER A 541 -20.27 24.84 -21.35
CA SER A 541 -21.69 24.58 -21.63
C SER A 541 -22.28 23.45 -20.78
N VAL A 542 -21.44 22.49 -20.38
CA VAL A 542 -21.79 21.33 -19.54
C VAL A 542 -22.30 21.78 -18.17
N SER A 543 -21.77 22.88 -17.62
CA SER A 543 -22.24 23.44 -16.35
C SER A 543 -23.73 23.84 -16.35
N LYS A 544 -24.29 24.19 -17.53
CA LYS A 544 -25.73 24.49 -17.72
C LYS A 544 -26.56 23.22 -17.95
N LEU A 545 -26.02 22.28 -18.74
CA LEU A 545 -26.68 21.00 -19.02
C LEU A 545 -26.77 20.11 -17.78
N SER A 546 -25.69 20.04 -17.00
CA SER A 546 -25.56 19.35 -15.73
C SER A 546 -26.67 19.75 -14.73
N ARG A 547 -26.93 21.06 -14.57
CA ARG A 547 -28.01 21.57 -13.70
C ARG A 547 -29.41 21.12 -14.16
N LYS A 548 -29.63 20.96 -15.47
CA LYS A 548 -30.91 20.48 -16.03
C LYS A 548 -31.07 18.96 -15.87
N VAL A 549 -29.98 18.21 -16.03
CA VAL A 549 -29.92 16.75 -15.82
C VAL A 549 -30.07 16.39 -14.33
N TYR A 550 -29.63 17.27 -13.42
CA TYR A 550 -29.78 17.10 -11.96
C TYR A 550 -31.23 16.88 -11.51
N LYS A 551 -32.21 17.46 -12.22
CA LYS A 551 -33.65 17.24 -11.95
C LYS A 551 -34.06 15.77 -12.09
N HIS A 552 -33.35 15.01 -12.92
CA HIS A 552 -33.61 13.59 -13.18
C HIS A 552 -32.61 12.68 -12.45
N ARG A 553 -31.84 13.18 -11.48
CA ARG A 553 -30.80 12.42 -10.77
C ARG A 553 -31.29 11.09 -10.17
N PHE A 554 -32.53 11.06 -9.70
CA PHE A 554 -33.14 9.86 -9.11
C PHE A 554 -33.42 8.80 -10.19
N VAL A 555 -33.92 9.22 -11.35
CA VAL A 555 -34.17 8.33 -12.50
C VAL A 555 -32.86 7.76 -13.04
N MET A 556 -31.83 8.62 -13.18
CA MET A 556 -30.51 8.19 -13.64
C MET A 556 -29.86 7.22 -12.66
N ARG A 557 -29.93 7.47 -11.35
CA ARG A 557 -29.42 6.55 -10.32
C ARG A 557 -30.14 5.20 -10.37
N GLY A 558 -31.46 5.20 -10.49
CA GLY A 558 -32.24 3.96 -10.59
C GLY A 558 -31.93 3.16 -11.85
N LEU A 559 -31.87 3.81 -13.02
CA LEU A 559 -31.54 3.16 -14.30
C LEU A 559 -30.15 2.52 -14.25
N SER A 560 -29.19 3.21 -13.65
CA SER A 560 -27.81 2.74 -13.51
C SER A 560 -27.67 1.56 -12.57
N GLY A 561 -28.38 1.60 -11.44
CA GLY A 561 -28.47 0.47 -10.51
C GLY A 561 -29.08 -0.77 -11.17
N ALA A 562 -30.13 -0.59 -11.97
CA ALA A 562 -30.76 -1.69 -12.71
C ALA A 562 -29.83 -2.30 -13.78
N ILE A 563 -29.11 -1.47 -14.54
CA ILE A 563 -28.13 -1.94 -15.55
C ILE A 563 -26.99 -2.71 -14.86
N LEU A 564 -26.46 -2.19 -13.75
CA LEU A 564 -25.37 -2.82 -13.01
C LEU A 564 -25.77 -4.21 -12.47
N ILE A 565 -26.96 -4.32 -11.88
CA ILE A 565 -27.50 -5.60 -11.40
C ILE A 565 -27.70 -6.57 -12.57
N GLY A 566 -28.31 -6.12 -13.66
CA GLY A 566 -28.57 -6.97 -14.84
C GLY A 566 -27.28 -7.51 -15.45
N TYR A 567 -26.25 -6.68 -15.56
CA TYR A 567 -24.94 -7.10 -16.06
C TYR A 567 -24.21 -8.06 -15.11
N ALA A 568 -24.24 -7.79 -13.80
CA ALA A 568 -23.63 -8.68 -12.80
C ALA A 568 -24.31 -10.06 -12.79
N LEU A 569 -25.64 -10.13 -12.89
CA LEU A 569 -26.38 -11.38 -13.01
C LEU A 569 -26.07 -12.12 -14.31
N TYR A 570 -25.92 -11.41 -15.43
CA TYR A 570 -25.49 -11.98 -16.70
C TYR A 570 -24.09 -12.60 -16.61
N LEU A 571 -23.13 -11.90 -16.02
CA LEU A 571 -21.77 -12.40 -15.82
C LEU A 571 -21.73 -13.62 -14.89
N MET A 572 -22.48 -13.58 -13.78
CA MET A 572 -22.61 -14.73 -12.89
C MET A 572 -23.20 -15.95 -13.62
N PHE A 573 -24.28 -15.76 -14.38
CA PHE A 573 -24.90 -16.83 -15.16
C PHE A 573 -23.93 -17.40 -16.20
N TYR A 574 -23.24 -16.54 -16.95
CA TYR A 574 -22.25 -16.95 -17.95
C TYR A 574 -21.09 -17.72 -17.31
N SER A 575 -20.57 -17.26 -16.18
CA SER A 575 -19.46 -17.90 -15.47
C SER A 575 -19.79 -19.31 -14.96
N VAL A 576 -21.02 -19.51 -14.47
CA VAL A 576 -21.49 -20.79 -13.91
C VAL A 576 -21.84 -21.79 -15.02
N PHE A 577 -22.41 -21.34 -16.13
CA PHE A 577 -22.90 -22.23 -17.20
C PHE A 577 -21.87 -22.59 -18.27
N VAL A 578 -20.81 -21.80 -18.48
CA VAL A 578 -19.78 -22.08 -19.49
C VAL A 578 -18.67 -23.01 -18.94
N GLN A 579 -18.67 -23.27 -17.63
CA GLN A 579 -17.73 -24.20 -16.97
C GLN A 579 -18.31 -25.59 -16.68
N LEU A 580 -19.61 -25.81 -16.95
CA LEU A 580 -20.27 -27.11 -17.04
C LEU A 580 -20.24 -27.60 -18.49
#